data_AF-A0A2W7N655-F1
#
_entry.id   AF-A0A2W7N655-F1
#
_cell.length_a   1.000
_cell.length_b   1.000
_cell.length_c   1.000
_cell.angle_alpha   90.00
_cell.angle_beta   90.00
_cell.angle_gamma   90.00
#
_symmetry.space_group_name_H-M   'P 1'
#
loop_
_entity.id
_entity.type
_entity.pdbx_description
1 polymer ?
#
loop_
_entity_poly.entity_id
_entity_poly.type
_entity_poly.pdbx_seq_one_letter_code
_entity_poly.pdbx_strand_id
1 'polypeptide(L)'
;MEQLLDVIGATALVLLVVIGAVAGAIAGKIAGRRMPVYILAGIAGAVALPFILAALGIGIIAAGGLLLLLVISAIGAVIVLAIVRAITGRD
;
A
#
# COMPACT_ATOMS: atom_id res chain seq x y z
N MET A 1 -26.81 -12.37 3.32
CA MET A 1 -25.36 -12.34 3.60
C MET A 1 -24.60 -11.64 2.48
N GLU A 2 -24.95 -11.87 1.21
CA GLU A 2 -24.33 -11.24 0.04
C GLU A 2 -24.32 -9.71 0.11
N GLN A 3 -25.48 -9.09 0.38
CA GLN A 3 -25.58 -7.63 0.41
C GLN A 3 -24.74 -6.95 1.52
N LEU A 4 -24.51 -7.63 2.64
CA LEU A 4 -23.63 -7.14 3.70
C LEU A 4 -22.16 -7.19 3.26
N LEU A 5 -21.75 -8.30 2.64
CA LEU A 5 -20.39 -8.48 2.13
C LEU A 5 -20.08 -7.51 1.00
N ASP A 6 -21.05 -7.23 0.12
CA ASP A 6 -20.91 -6.25 -0.95
C ASP A 6 -20.64 -4.84 -0.40
N VAL A 7 -21.43 -4.41 0.61
CA VAL A 7 -21.25 -3.09 1.23
C VAL A 7 -19.90 -3.00 1.93
N ILE A 8 -19.49 -4.04 2.67
CA ILE A 8 -18.18 -4.08 3.34
C ILE A 8 -17.06 -4.03 2.31
N GLY A 9 -17.13 -4.84 1.26
CA GLY A 9 -16.13 -4.90 0.19
C GLY A 9 -15.99 -3.55 -0.54
N ALA A 10 -17.12 -2.95 -0.92
CA ALA A 10 -17.12 -1.63 -1.56
C ALA A 10 -16.55 -0.55 -0.63
N THR A 11 -16.97 -0.54 0.63
CA THR A 11 -16.48 0.43 1.63
C THR A 11 -14.97 0.27 1.86
N ALA A 12 -14.50 -0.96 2.01
CA ALA A 12 -13.08 -1.26 2.16
C ALA A 12 -12.27 -0.80 0.95
N LEU A 13 -12.75 -1.07 -0.28
CA LEU A 13 -12.10 -0.63 -1.51
C LEU A 13 -12.01 0.90 -1.60
N VAL A 14 -13.11 1.61 -1.30
CA VAL A 14 -13.13 3.08 -1.30
C VAL A 14 -12.13 3.63 -0.29
N LEU A 15 -12.12 3.10 0.93
CA LEU A 15 -11.15 3.51 1.96
C LEU A 15 -9.72 3.24 1.52
N LEU A 16 -9.44 2.09 0.90
CA LEU A 16 -8.12 1.74 0.40
C LEU A 16 -7.63 2.71 -0.68
N VAL A 17 -8.51 3.08 -1.61
CA VAL A 17 -8.22 4.08 -2.64
C VAL A 17 -7.95 5.45 -2.01
N VAL A 18 -8.77 5.88 -1.04
CA VAL A 18 -8.58 7.17 -0.35
C VAL A 18 -7.25 7.18 0.42
N ILE A 19 -6.95 6.13 1.18
CA ILE A 19 -5.69 6.03 1.94
C ILE A 19 -4.50 6.01 1.00
N GLY A 20 -4.56 5.23 -0.09
CA GLY A 20 -3.52 5.19 -1.11
C GLY A 20 -3.30 6.54 -1.78
N ALA A 21 -4.38 7.27 -2.08
CA ALA A 21 -4.31 8.61 -2.66
C ALA A 21 -3.68 9.61 -1.68
N VAL A 22 -4.06 9.59 -0.40
CA VAL A 22 -3.50 10.45 0.64
C VAL A 22 -2.01 10.15 0.84
N ALA A 23 -1.63 8.88 0.96
CA ALA A 23 -0.24 8.46 1.09
C ALA A 23 0.59 8.90 -0.14
N GLY A 24 0.05 8.71 -1.34
CA GLY A 24 0.67 9.16 -2.58
C GLY A 24 0.79 10.69 -2.68
N ALA A 25 -0.20 11.44 -2.20
CA ALA A 25 -0.14 12.90 -2.16
C ALA A 25 0.95 13.39 -1.19
N ILE A 26 1.08 12.77 -0.02
CA ILE A 26 2.13 13.06 0.95
C ILE A 26 3.50 12.76 0.33
N ALA A 27 3.67 11.58 -0.29
CA ALA A 27 4.91 11.21 -0.97
C ALA A 27 5.26 12.18 -2.10
N GLY A 28 4.28 12.60 -2.90
CA GLY A 28 4.46 13.59 -3.96
C GLY A 28 4.90 14.95 -3.43
N LYS A 29 4.34 15.39 -2.29
CA LYS A 29 4.72 16.65 -1.63
C LYS A 29 6.15 16.59 -1.08
N ILE A 30 6.57 15.47 -0.51
CA ILE A 30 7.94 15.27 0.00
C ILE A 30 8.96 15.16 -1.14
N ALA A 31 8.61 14.45 -2.21
CA ALA A 31 9.51 14.22 -3.34
C ALA A 31 9.66 15.43 -4.28
N GLY A 32 8.83 16.47 -4.13
CA GLY A 32 8.88 17.70 -4.94
C GLY A 32 8.64 17.50 -6.44
N ARG A 33 8.04 16.37 -6.85
CA ARG A 33 7.90 15.94 -8.26
C ARG A 33 6.43 15.63 -8.58
N ARG A 34 6.11 15.41 -9.88
CA ARG A 34 4.76 15.18 -10.46
C ARG A 34 3.77 14.47 -9.51
N MET A 35 3.04 15.27 -8.74
CA MET A 35 2.12 14.82 -7.70
C MET A 35 1.08 13.78 -8.17
N PRO A 36 0.50 13.88 -9.39
CA PRO A 36 -0.45 12.87 -9.88
C PRO A 36 0.15 11.46 -10.00
N VAL A 37 1.43 11.36 -10.34
CA VAL A 37 2.12 10.06 -10.48
C VAL A 37 2.23 9.36 -9.13
N TYR A 38 2.58 10.10 -8.07
CA TYR A 38 2.68 9.55 -6.73
C TYR A 38 1.32 9.17 -6.16
N ILE A 39 0.26 9.95 -6.44
CA ILE A 39 -1.11 9.61 -6.07
C ILE A 39 -1.53 8.29 -6.73
N LEU A 40 -1.34 8.15 -8.04
CA LEU A 40 -1.68 6.91 -8.76
C LEU A 40 -0.86 5.72 -8.26
N ALA A 41 0.44 5.92 -8.01
CA ALA A 41 1.30 4.88 -7.44
C ALA A 41 0.85 4.48 -6.01
N GLY A 42 0.43 5.44 -5.19
CA GLY A 42 -0.09 5.20 -3.84
C GLY A 42 -1.39 4.41 -3.86
N ILE A 43 -2.33 4.73 -4.76
CA ILE A 43 -3.56 3.96 -4.96
C ILE A 43 -3.22 2.55 -5.44
N ALA A 44 -2.40 2.42 -6.49
CA ALA A 44 -2.02 1.13 -7.04
C ALA A 44 -1.31 0.26 -5.99
N GLY A 45 -0.40 0.84 -5.21
CA GLY A 45 0.29 0.16 -4.12
C GLY A 45 -0.67 -0.28 -3.02
N ALA A 46 -1.58 0.59 -2.56
CA ALA A 46 -2.55 0.26 -1.53
C ALA A 46 -3.49 -0.88 -1.97
N VAL A 47 -3.96 -0.85 -3.22
CA VAL A 47 -4.82 -1.89 -3.80
C VAL A 47 -4.07 -3.20 -4.01
N ALA A 48 -2.83 -3.16 -4.51
CA ALA A 48 -2.05 -4.37 -4.79
C ALA A 48 -1.54 -5.06 -3.51
N LEU A 49 -1.20 -4.29 -2.47
CA LEU A 49 -0.59 -4.79 -1.24
C LEU A 49 -1.33 -5.97 -0.60
N PRO A 50 -2.67 -5.95 -0.37
CA PRO A 50 -3.35 -7.09 0.22
C PRO A 50 -3.23 -8.37 -0.62
N PHE A 51 -3.25 -8.27 -1.95
CA PHE A 51 -3.05 -9.42 -2.83
C PHE A 51 -1.62 -9.94 -2.80
N ILE A 52 -0.64 -9.03 -2.75
CA ILE A 52 0.78 -9.41 -2.61
C ILE A 52 1.01 -10.12 -1.28
N LEU A 53 0.51 -9.57 -0.17
CA LEU A 53 0.64 -10.18 1.15
C LEU A 53 -0.09 -11.53 1.24
N ALA A 54 -1.24 -11.67 0.59
CA ALA A 54 -1.96 -12.94 0.49
C ALA A 54 -1.16 -13.96 -0.33
N ALA A 55 -0.61 -13.57 -1.48
CA ALA A 55 0.22 -14.44 -2.33
C ALA A 55 1.50 -14.91 -1.63
N LEU A 56 2.08 -14.05 -0.78
CA LEU A 56 3.25 -14.38 0.04
C LEU A 56 2.89 -15.22 1.29
N GLY A 57 1.62 -15.47 1.57
CA GLY A 57 1.17 -16.22 2.76
C GLY A 57 1.36 -15.47 4.10
N ILE A 58 1.63 -14.17 4.07
CA ILE A 58 2.00 -13.36 5.25
C ILE A 58 0.75 -12.88 6.02
N GLY A 59 -0.44 -13.01 5.44
CA GLY A 59 -1.70 -12.50 6.02
C GLY A 59 -1.99 -12.98 7.44
N ILE A 60 -1.58 -14.21 7.79
CA ILE A 60 -1.76 -14.78 9.14
C ILE A 60 -0.69 -14.24 10.11
N ILE A 61 0.52 -14.00 9.61
CA ILE A 61 1.66 -13.58 10.44
C ILE A 61 1.43 -12.16 10.97
N ALA A 62 0.80 -11.27 10.19
CA ALA A 62 0.52 -9.88 10.59
C ALA A 62 -0.37 -9.75 11.86
N ALA A 63 -1.10 -10.80 12.25
CA ALA A 63 -1.84 -10.83 13.50
C ALA A 63 -0.97 -11.14 14.75
N GLY A 64 0.31 -11.47 14.56
CA GLY A 64 1.24 -11.95 15.60
C GLY A 64 1.71 -10.92 16.65
N GLY A 65 1.29 -9.65 16.55
CA GLY A 65 1.59 -8.59 17.53
C GLY A 65 2.37 -7.40 16.97
N LEU A 66 2.39 -6.28 17.73
CA LEU A 66 2.91 -4.97 17.29
C LEU A 66 4.37 -5.02 16.78
N LEU A 67 5.25 -5.75 17.45
CA LEU A 67 6.67 -5.86 17.06
C LEU A 67 6.84 -6.49 15.69
N LEU A 68 6.09 -7.56 15.42
CA LEU A 68 6.18 -8.28 14.16
C LEU A 68 5.57 -7.45 13.02
N LEU A 69 4.50 -6.71 13.30
CA LEU A 69 3.90 -5.76 12.36
C LEU A 69 4.89 -4.67 11.96
N LEU A 70 5.69 -4.18 12.92
CA LEU A 70 6.74 -3.19 12.69
C LEU A 70 7.83 -3.75 11.77
N VAL A 71 8.30 -4.98 11.99
CA VAL A 71 9.30 -5.63 11.14
C VAL A 71 8.77 -5.83 9.71
N ILE A 72 7.56 -6.36 9.55
CA ILE A 72 6.95 -6.57 8.23
C ILE A 72 6.76 -5.24 7.51
N SER A 73 6.28 -4.20 8.21
CA SER A 73 6.10 -2.88 7.61
C SER A 73 7.42 -2.25 7.17
N ALA A 74 8.50 -2.45 7.94
CA ALA A 74 9.84 -2.01 7.56
C ALA A 74 10.33 -2.72 6.29
N ILE A 75 10.17 -4.06 6.22
CA ILE A 75 10.52 -4.84 5.02
C ILE A 75 9.71 -4.36 3.80
N GLY A 76 8.40 -4.20 3.95
CA GLY A 76 7.52 -3.69 2.91
C GLY A 76 7.94 -2.30 2.42
N ALA A 77 8.30 -1.39 3.34
CA ALA A 77 8.80 -0.06 3.00
C ALA A 77 10.12 -0.11 2.21
N VAL A 78 11.06 -0.98 2.62
CA VAL A 78 12.33 -1.18 1.90
C VAL A 78 12.09 -1.74 0.50
N ILE A 79 11.20 -2.71 0.33
CA ILE A 79 10.85 -3.27 -0.98
C ILE A 79 10.25 -2.20 -1.89
N VAL A 80 9.28 -1.43 -1.39
CA VAL A 80 8.66 -0.33 -2.15
C VAL A 80 9.72 0.70 -2.55
N LEU A 81 10.61 1.08 -1.64
CA LEU A 81 11.69 2.02 -1.94
C LEU A 81 12.64 1.48 -3.01
N ALA A 82 13.01 0.20 -2.93
CA ALA A 82 13.86 -0.46 -3.92
C ALA A 82 13.20 -0.47 -5.31
N ILE A 83 11.90 -0.81 -5.39
CA ILE A 83 11.13 -0.78 -6.64
C ILE A 83 11.08 0.64 -7.21
N VAL A 84 10.76 1.64 -6.38
CA VAL A 84 10.71 3.05 -6.82
C VAL A 84 12.07 3.50 -7.35
N ARG A 85 13.17 3.15 -6.68
CA ARG A 85 14.53 3.46 -7.15
C ARG A 85 14.84 2.78 -8.48
N ALA A 86 14.53 1.50 -8.61
CA ALA A 86 14.73 0.74 -9.85
C ALA A 86 13.95 1.34 -11.04
N ILE A 87 12.73 1.81 -10.81
CA ILE A 87 11.90 2.44 -11.85
C ILE A 87 12.37 3.87 -12.17
N THR A 88 12.83 4.62 -11.17
CA THR A 88 13.22 6.03 -11.35
C THR A 88 14.69 6.24 -11.74
N GLY A 89 15.50 5.17 -11.76
CA GLY A 89 16.88 5.18 -12.26
C GLY A 89 17.82 6.10 -11.49
N ARG A 90 17.59 6.29 -10.19
CA ARG A 90 18.45 7.13 -9.34
C ARG A 90 19.45 6.26 -8.59
N ASP A 91 20.69 6.30 -9.04
CA ASP A 91 21.90 5.95 -8.30
C ASP A 91 22.25 7.04 -7.27
#